data_AF-A0A9R0VH16-F1
#
_entry.id   AF-A0A9R0VH16-F1
#
_cell.length_a   1.000
_cell.length_b   1.000
_cell.length_c   1.000
_cell.angle_alpha   90.00
_cell.angle_beta   90.00
_cell.angle_gamma   90.00
#
_symmetry.space_group_name_H-M   'P 1'
#
loop_
_entity.id
_entity.type
_entity.pdbx_description
1 polymer ?
#
loop_
_entity_poly.entity_id
_entity_poly.type
_entity_poly.pdbx_seq_one_letter_code
_entity_poly.pdbx_strand_id
1 'polypeptide(L)'
;MKMKRCILLMLALEAAVLVAGRPSAVAVSNDVGTILMPTEGKGQVGTAAASRPWDCCDNTICTRSLPPICICLDEVDECASTCMACVPSVSNPFRRVCGDRYYGDPGPKCTYNTVAGDNNDDALVAAAAEEEKPWECCDMALCTRSYPPMCRCVDEVEQCAATCKSCGVSILNPFRHVCNDWYNGFPGRKCTEAAHAGGNN
;
A
#
# COMPACT_ATOMS: atom_id res chain seq x y z
N MET A 1 40.03 15.19 48.02
CA MET A 1 40.16 14.17 46.94
C MET A 1 39.88 12.78 47.50
N LYS A 2 38.68 12.23 47.29
CA LYS A 2 38.34 10.83 47.57
C LYS A 2 37.36 10.32 46.51
N MET A 3 37.88 9.94 45.35
CA MET A 3 37.18 9.19 44.30
C MET A 3 38.13 8.08 43.85
N LYS A 4 37.98 6.87 44.43
CA LYS A 4 38.71 5.67 43.97
C LYS A 4 38.20 4.37 44.59
N ARG A 5 36.88 4.20 44.74
CA ARG A 5 36.31 2.93 45.25
C ARG A 5 35.14 2.32 44.48
N CYS A 6 34.64 2.94 43.41
CA CYS A 6 33.50 2.37 42.68
C CYS A 6 33.87 1.66 41.36
N ILE A 7 35.15 1.58 40.99
CA ILE A 7 35.57 0.98 39.71
C ILE A 7 35.76 -0.55 39.81
N LEU A 8 35.61 -1.15 40.99
CA LEU A 8 35.84 -2.58 41.21
C LEU A 8 34.61 -3.50 41.00
N LEU A 9 33.48 -2.99 40.52
CA LEU A 9 32.24 -3.79 40.36
C LEU A 9 31.93 -4.23 38.92
N MET A 10 32.90 -4.27 38.01
CA MET A 10 32.66 -4.62 36.59
C MET A 10 33.53 -5.77 36.05
N LEU A 11 34.00 -6.70 36.89
CA LEU A 11 34.72 -7.89 36.42
C LEU A 11 34.20 -9.17 37.08
N ALA A 12 33.16 -9.75 36.46
CA ALA A 12 32.86 -11.17 36.54
C ALA A 12 32.28 -11.61 35.19
N LEU A 13 33.19 -12.01 34.31
CA LEU A 13 32.93 -12.73 33.07
C LEU A 13 32.99 -14.24 33.36
N GLU A 14 32.40 -15.03 32.45
CA GLU A 14 32.45 -16.50 32.32
C GLU A 14 31.35 -17.28 33.06
N ALA A 15 30.83 -18.41 32.57
CA ALA A 15 30.71 -19.05 31.26
C ALA A 15 29.88 -20.32 31.55
N ALA A 16 28.77 -20.56 30.86
CA ALA A 16 28.08 -21.85 30.96
C ALA A 16 27.43 -22.22 29.61
N VAL A 17 28.26 -22.79 28.73
CA VAL A 17 27.80 -23.59 27.59
C VAL A 17 27.55 -25.00 28.12
N LEU A 18 26.30 -25.42 28.19
CA LEU A 18 25.92 -26.81 28.38
C LEU A 18 25.46 -27.38 27.04
N VAL A 19 26.40 -28.08 26.39
CA VAL A 19 26.13 -29.08 25.36
C VAL A 19 25.41 -30.24 26.04
N ALA A 20 24.14 -30.45 25.71
CA ALA A 20 23.44 -31.71 25.97
C ALA A 20 23.19 -32.40 24.62
N GLY A 21 24.09 -33.32 24.28
CA GLY A 21 23.86 -34.29 23.22
C GLY A 21 22.80 -35.30 23.64
N ARG A 22 21.86 -35.61 22.73
CA ARG A 22 21.12 -36.86 22.72
C ARG A 22 21.15 -37.44 21.31
N PRO A 23 21.59 -38.69 21.12
CA PRO A 23 21.63 -39.33 19.82
C PRO A 23 20.26 -39.92 19.51
N SER A 24 19.79 -39.78 18.28
CA SER A 24 18.77 -40.68 17.72
C SER A 24 19.01 -40.83 16.23
N ALA A 25 19.52 -42.02 15.91
CA ALA A 25 19.43 -42.78 14.67
C ALA A 25 19.38 -41.99 13.34
N VAL A 26 20.49 -42.11 12.60
CA VAL A 26 20.47 -42.04 11.14
C VAL A 26 19.75 -43.29 10.63
N ALA A 27 18.54 -43.11 10.09
CA ALA A 27 17.97 -44.05 9.14
C ALA A 27 18.13 -43.44 7.75
N VAL A 28 19.13 -43.93 7.01
CA VAL A 28 19.17 -43.77 5.55
C VAL A 28 18.09 -44.71 5.00
N SER A 29 17.04 -44.17 4.40
CA SER A 29 16.22 -44.91 3.43
C SER A 29 16.33 -44.18 2.10
N ASN A 30 17.01 -44.82 1.16
CA ASN A 30 16.92 -44.47 -0.25
C ASN A 30 15.61 -45.07 -0.76
N ASP A 31 14.59 -44.24 -0.98
CA ASP A 31 13.43 -44.64 -1.77
C ASP A 31 13.10 -43.55 -2.78
N VAL A 32 13.49 -43.84 -4.03
CA VAL A 32 12.89 -43.25 -5.23
C VAL A 32 11.46 -43.78 -5.26
N GLY A 33 10.49 -42.92 -4.97
CA GLY A 33 9.10 -43.36 -4.90
C GLY A 33 8.11 -42.19 -4.88
N THR A 34 7.69 -41.80 -6.09
CA THR A 34 6.35 -41.27 -6.40
C THR A 34 5.88 -40.02 -5.65
N ILE A 35 6.02 -38.88 -6.33
CA ILE A 35 5.18 -37.69 -6.15
C ILE A 35 3.72 -38.12 -6.32
N LEU A 36 3.00 -38.33 -5.23
CA LEU A 36 1.55 -38.42 -5.23
C LEU A 36 1.00 -37.03 -4.91
N MET A 37 0.53 -36.35 -5.96
CA MET A 37 -0.29 -35.15 -5.83
C MET A 37 -1.66 -35.54 -5.24
N PRO A 38 -2.14 -34.90 -4.17
CA PRO A 38 -3.55 -34.96 -3.83
C PRO A 38 -4.31 -34.08 -4.83
N THR A 39 -4.90 -34.71 -5.84
CA THR A 39 -5.97 -34.11 -6.64
C THR A 39 -7.26 -34.20 -5.85
N GLU A 40 -7.52 -33.24 -4.96
CA GLU A 40 -8.88 -32.93 -4.52
C GLU A 40 -9.02 -31.41 -4.44
N GLY A 41 -9.81 -30.87 -5.35
CA GLY A 41 -10.07 -29.45 -5.47
C GLY A 41 -10.83 -28.93 -4.25
N LYS A 42 -10.23 -27.94 -3.58
CA LYS A 42 -10.97 -26.88 -2.89
C LYS A 42 -10.05 -25.71 -2.59
N GLY A 43 -10.38 -24.57 -3.22
CA GLY A 43 -10.11 -23.23 -2.70
C GLY A 43 -8.65 -22.82 -2.54
N GLN A 44 -8.25 -21.89 -3.41
CA GLN A 44 -7.12 -20.97 -3.22
C GLN A 44 -6.79 -20.73 -1.73
N VAL A 45 -5.65 -21.23 -1.28
CA VAL A 45 -4.95 -20.61 -0.15
C VAL A 45 -4.33 -19.34 -0.72
N GLY A 46 -5.12 -18.26 -0.74
CA GLY A 46 -4.55 -16.93 -0.67
C GLY A 46 -3.70 -16.91 0.59
N THR A 47 -2.40 -16.64 0.43
CA THR A 47 -1.55 -16.28 1.56
C THR A 47 -2.30 -15.22 2.36
N ALA A 48 -2.65 -15.53 3.62
CA ALA A 48 -3.39 -14.62 4.49
C ALA A 48 -2.68 -13.26 4.46
N ALA A 49 -3.28 -12.30 3.77
CA ALA A 49 -2.83 -10.92 3.85
C ALA A 49 -2.96 -10.56 5.33
N ALA A 50 -1.83 -10.26 5.98
CA ALA A 50 -1.85 -9.79 7.35
C ALA A 50 -2.88 -8.67 7.45
N SER A 51 -3.75 -8.69 8.46
CA SER A 51 -4.74 -7.63 8.64
C SER A 51 -4.03 -6.31 8.85
N ARG A 52 -4.53 -5.24 8.21
CA ARG A 52 -3.97 -3.89 8.35
C ARG A 52 -4.00 -3.44 9.83
N PRO A 53 -2.93 -2.83 10.37
CA PRO A 53 -2.89 -2.45 11.79
C PRO A 53 -3.81 -1.28 12.18
N TRP A 54 -4.34 -0.55 11.19
CA TRP A 54 -5.23 0.60 11.35
C TRP A 54 -6.38 0.55 10.32
N ASP A 55 -7.51 1.18 10.67
CA ASP A 55 -8.67 1.26 9.78
C ASP A 55 -8.49 2.32 8.68
N CYS A 56 -7.97 3.49 9.07
CA CYS A 56 -7.65 4.63 8.22
C CYS A 56 -6.31 5.26 8.68
N CYS A 57 -5.67 6.09 7.84
CA CYS A 57 -4.47 6.83 8.23
C CYS A 57 -4.26 8.14 7.46
N ASP A 58 -4.26 9.27 8.16
CA ASP A 58 -4.03 10.63 7.63
C ASP A 58 -2.55 10.90 7.30
N ASN A 59 -1.62 10.40 8.11
CA ASN A 59 -0.18 10.62 7.95
C ASN A 59 0.54 9.28 7.64
N THR A 60 0.57 8.92 6.36
CA THR A 60 1.15 7.64 5.89
C THR A 60 2.52 7.84 5.24
N ILE A 61 3.51 7.03 5.61
CA ILE A 61 4.79 6.93 4.90
C ILE A 61 4.93 5.54 4.30
N CYS A 62 5.19 5.46 2.99
CA CYS A 62 5.29 4.20 2.24
C CYS A 62 6.57 4.11 1.41
N THR A 63 7.09 2.89 1.25
CA THR A 63 8.18 2.62 0.29
C THR A 63 7.70 2.72 -1.16
N ARG A 64 8.62 3.02 -2.08
CA ARG A 64 8.34 3.07 -3.53
C ARG A 64 8.42 1.68 -4.18
N SER A 65 7.72 0.70 -3.61
CA SER A 65 7.65 -0.70 -4.09
C SER A 65 6.21 -1.11 -4.42
N LEU A 66 6.04 -2.18 -5.20
CA LEU A 66 4.74 -2.79 -5.45
C LEU A 66 4.70 -4.23 -4.90
N PRO A 67 3.87 -4.51 -3.87
CA PRO A 67 3.14 -3.57 -3.02
C PRO A 67 4.08 -2.77 -2.09
N PRO A 68 3.60 -1.63 -1.54
CA PRO A 68 4.41 -0.80 -0.65
C PRO A 68 4.49 -1.40 0.76
N ILE A 69 5.53 -1.02 1.49
CA ILE A 69 5.61 -1.17 2.94
C ILE A 69 5.29 0.19 3.55
N CYS A 70 4.20 0.27 4.31
CA CYS A 70 3.66 1.50 4.86
C CYS A 70 3.70 1.52 6.40
N ILE A 71 3.81 2.71 6.97
CA ILE A 71 3.68 2.98 8.41
C ILE A 71 2.70 4.15 8.57
N CYS A 72 1.83 4.06 9.57
CA CYS A 72 0.94 5.16 9.95
C CYS A 72 1.54 5.97 11.10
N LEU A 73 1.55 7.29 10.95
CA LEU A 73 2.09 8.24 11.93
C LEU A 73 1.00 9.07 12.62
N ASP A 74 -0.25 8.65 12.52
CA ASP A 74 -1.34 9.32 13.21
C ASP A 74 -1.17 9.23 14.72
N GLU A 75 -1.30 10.38 15.36
CA GLU A 75 -1.30 10.50 16.81
C GLU A 75 -2.70 10.24 17.34
N VAL A 76 -2.86 9.14 18.07
CA VAL A 76 -4.11 8.71 18.68
C VAL A 76 -4.01 8.70 20.21
N ASP A 77 -5.15 8.73 20.90
CA ASP A 77 -5.17 8.51 22.35
C ASP A 77 -4.87 7.05 22.68
N GLU A 78 -5.51 6.13 21.94
CA GLU A 78 -5.33 4.69 22.08
C GLU A 78 -5.19 4.06 20.68
N CYS A 79 -4.27 3.12 20.54
CA CYS A 79 -4.10 2.40 19.27
C CYS A 79 -5.25 1.43 19.03
N ALA A 80 -5.57 1.19 17.75
CA ALA A 80 -6.47 0.12 17.35
C ALA A 80 -5.98 -1.24 17.88
N SER A 81 -6.92 -2.14 18.17
CA SER A 81 -6.60 -3.49 18.68
C SER A 81 -5.78 -4.35 17.70
N THR A 82 -5.81 -3.99 16.43
CA THR A 82 -5.03 -4.58 15.34
C THR A 82 -3.57 -4.13 15.33
N CYS A 83 -3.22 -3.06 16.06
CA CYS A 83 -1.85 -2.58 16.20
C CYS A 83 -1.11 -3.34 17.30
N MET A 84 -0.01 -4.00 16.96
CA MET A 84 0.82 -4.77 17.88
C MET A 84 1.82 -3.89 18.65
N ALA A 85 2.38 -2.86 18.01
CA ALA A 85 3.38 -1.98 18.60
C ALA A 85 2.86 -0.55 18.82
N CYS A 86 2.06 -0.34 19.86
CA CYS A 86 1.58 0.99 20.24
C CYS A 86 2.63 1.74 21.10
N VAL A 87 3.25 2.79 20.55
CA VAL A 87 4.35 3.53 21.20
C VAL A 87 4.00 5.00 21.44
N PRO A 88 4.60 5.69 22.42
CA PRO A 88 4.44 7.15 22.57
C PRO A 88 4.89 7.90 21.32
N SER A 89 4.19 8.99 20.97
CA SER A 89 4.67 9.90 19.92
C SER A 89 5.96 10.61 20.36
N VAL A 90 6.85 10.84 19.39
CA VAL A 90 8.07 11.64 19.59
C VAL A 90 7.71 13.11 19.84
N SER A 91 6.64 13.60 19.21
CA SER A 91 6.20 15.00 19.34
C SER A 91 5.42 15.25 20.63
N ASN A 92 4.65 14.26 21.08
CA ASN A 92 3.81 14.37 22.27
C ASN A 92 3.77 13.05 23.07
N PRO A 93 4.39 12.97 24.26
CA PRO A 93 4.41 11.74 25.07
C PRO A 93 3.03 11.24 25.53
N PHE A 94 2.00 12.09 25.51
CA PHE A 94 0.62 11.72 25.87
C PHE A 94 -0.16 11.12 24.71
N ARG A 95 0.33 11.26 23.47
CA ARG A 95 -0.25 10.62 22.29
C ARG A 95 0.50 9.34 21.96
N ARG A 96 -0.18 8.44 21.25
CA ARG A 96 0.36 7.17 20.78
C ARG A 96 0.39 7.14 19.26
N VAL A 97 1.31 6.36 18.73
CA VAL A 97 1.44 6.08 17.30
C VAL A 97 1.59 4.57 17.13
N CYS A 98 0.95 4.02 16.10
CA CYS A 98 1.14 2.62 15.75
C CYS A 98 2.48 2.43 15.04
N GLY A 99 3.39 1.67 15.65
CA GLY A 99 4.72 1.36 15.11
C GLY A 99 4.75 0.21 14.09
N ASP A 100 3.60 -0.40 13.80
CA ASP A 100 3.52 -1.55 12.90
C ASP A 100 3.80 -1.15 11.45
N ARG A 101 4.52 -2.03 10.76
CA ARG A 101 4.76 -1.92 9.32
C ARG A 101 3.76 -2.80 8.60
N TYR A 102 3.05 -2.23 7.65
CA TYR A 102 2.07 -2.94 6.83
C TYR A 102 2.59 -3.16 5.41
N TYR A 103 2.44 -4.36 4.87
CA TYR A 103 2.78 -4.68 3.48
C TYR A 103 1.50 -4.71 2.63
N GLY A 104 1.27 -3.66 1.86
CA GLY A 104 0.03 -3.49 1.10
C GLY A 104 -0.47 -2.04 1.07
N ASP A 105 -1.68 -1.86 0.55
CA ASP A 105 -2.33 -0.56 0.48
C ASP A 105 -2.61 0.02 1.89
N PRO A 106 -2.12 1.23 2.22
CA PRO A 106 -2.27 1.81 3.56
C PRO A 106 -3.71 2.12 3.93
N GLY A 107 -4.65 2.07 3.00
CA GLY A 107 -6.05 2.35 3.23
C GLY A 107 -6.41 3.82 3.11
N PRO A 108 -7.64 4.15 3.50
CA PRO A 108 -8.17 5.49 3.34
C PRO A 108 -7.62 6.48 4.37
N LYS A 109 -7.85 7.78 4.12
CA LYS A 109 -7.61 8.85 5.12
C LYS A 109 -8.69 8.80 6.20
N CYS A 110 -8.38 9.22 7.42
CA CYS A 110 -9.35 9.27 8.52
C CYS A 110 -10.25 10.50 8.42
N THR A 111 -9.70 11.62 7.93
CA THR A 111 -10.48 12.83 7.70
C THR A 111 -11.30 12.68 6.41
N TYR A 112 -12.42 11.96 6.52
CA TYR A 112 -13.54 12.07 5.57
C TYR A 112 -14.48 13.16 6.05
N ASN A 113 -14.81 14.13 5.18
CA ASN A 113 -16.05 14.86 5.37
C ASN A 113 -17.17 13.82 5.51
N THR A 114 -17.94 13.89 6.59
CA THR A 114 -19.02 12.98 6.93
C THR A 114 -19.87 12.62 5.71
N VAL A 115 -19.70 11.42 5.18
CA VAL A 115 -20.76 10.75 4.43
C VAL A 115 -21.17 9.57 5.27
N ALA A 116 -22.15 9.83 6.13
CA ALA A 116 -22.94 8.78 6.76
C ALA A 116 -23.41 7.82 5.67
N GLY A 117 -23.34 6.53 6.00
CA GLY A 117 -23.35 5.45 5.03
C GLY A 117 -24.46 5.50 4.00
N ASP A 118 -24.11 5.10 2.79
CA ASP A 118 -25.04 4.40 1.93
C ASP A 118 -24.33 3.18 1.35
N ASN A 119 -25.03 2.05 1.35
CA ASN A 119 -24.50 0.80 0.82
C ASN A 119 -24.48 0.92 -0.70
N ASN A 120 -23.34 1.30 -1.27
CA ASN A 120 -23.06 1.09 -2.68
C ASN A 120 -21.59 0.71 -2.83
N ASP A 121 -21.40 -0.55 -3.16
CA ASP A 121 -20.22 -1.15 -3.77
C ASP A 121 -19.91 -0.52 -5.14
N ASP A 122 -19.57 0.77 -5.14
CA ASP A 122 -18.84 1.46 -6.21
C ASP A 122 -18.59 2.94 -5.80
N ALA A 123 -17.68 3.17 -4.84
CA ALA A 123 -17.27 4.53 -4.50
C ALA A 123 -15.88 4.60 -3.85
N LEU A 124 -14.82 4.27 -4.60
CA LEU A 124 -13.48 4.76 -4.28
C LEU A 124 -13.19 6.03 -5.09
N VAL A 125 -13.87 7.12 -4.74
CA VAL A 125 -13.50 8.47 -5.21
C VAL A 125 -12.96 9.23 -4.02
N ALA A 126 -11.65 9.06 -3.78
CA ALA A 126 -10.94 9.81 -2.76
C ALA A 126 -10.77 11.26 -3.21
N ALA A 127 -11.42 12.18 -2.49
CA ALA A 127 -11.23 13.61 -2.60
C ALA A 127 -9.82 13.99 -2.13
N ALA A 128 -8.84 13.87 -3.03
CA ALA A 128 -7.78 14.87 -3.10
C ALA A 128 -8.45 16.19 -3.49
N ALA A 129 -7.97 17.32 -2.95
CA ALA A 129 -8.42 18.67 -3.35
C ALA A 129 -8.73 18.67 -4.86
N GLU A 130 -9.98 19.03 -5.23
CA GLU A 130 -10.55 18.84 -6.58
C GLU A 130 -9.74 19.59 -7.65
N GLU A 131 -8.57 19.04 -8.00
CA GLU A 131 -8.02 19.25 -9.32
C GLU A 131 -8.77 18.29 -10.23
N GLU A 132 -9.73 18.85 -10.95
CA GLU A 132 -10.64 18.11 -11.82
C GLU A 132 -9.82 17.26 -12.79
N LYS A 133 -10.10 15.95 -12.86
CA LYS A 133 -9.33 15.03 -13.69
C LYS A 133 -9.41 15.47 -15.16
N PRO A 134 -8.29 15.59 -15.90
CA PRO A 134 -8.29 16.14 -17.26
C PRO A 134 -8.90 15.23 -18.34
N TRP A 135 -9.29 14.00 -18.00
CA TRP A 135 -9.88 13.01 -18.91
C TRP A 135 -10.87 12.11 -18.15
N GLU A 136 -11.88 11.61 -18.86
CA GLU A 136 -12.92 10.75 -18.27
C GLU A 136 -12.48 9.27 -18.13
N CYS A 137 -11.74 8.79 -19.13
CA CYS A 137 -11.13 7.46 -19.20
C CYS A 137 -9.76 7.57 -19.87
N CYS A 138 -8.91 6.56 -19.71
CA CYS A 138 -7.59 6.56 -20.37
C CYS A 138 -7.06 5.14 -20.67
N ASP A 139 -6.98 4.78 -21.95
CA ASP A 139 -6.43 3.52 -22.44
C ASP A 139 -4.90 3.48 -22.32
N MET A 140 -4.22 4.59 -22.60
CA MET A 140 -2.76 4.72 -22.53
C MET A 140 -2.36 5.81 -21.54
N ALA A 141 -2.12 5.41 -20.28
CA ALA A 141 -1.67 6.31 -19.22
C ALA A 141 -0.16 6.16 -18.99
N LEU A 142 0.55 7.30 -18.94
CA LEU A 142 1.95 7.38 -18.53
C LEU A 142 2.01 7.93 -17.10
N CYS A 143 2.38 7.08 -16.15
CA CYS A 143 2.37 7.42 -14.73
C CYS A 143 3.75 7.28 -14.08
N THR A 144 4.06 8.16 -13.14
CA THR A 144 5.19 7.99 -12.23
C THR A 144 4.93 6.84 -11.26
N ARG A 145 6.01 6.32 -10.64
CA ARG A 145 5.93 5.29 -9.59
C ARG A 145 5.73 5.91 -8.19
N SER A 146 5.03 7.05 -8.06
CA SER A 146 4.68 7.65 -6.76
C SER A 146 3.27 7.22 -6.34
N TYR A 147 2.91 7.48 -5.08
CA TYR A 147 1.55 7.28 -4.57
C TYR A 147 1.08 8.55 -3.84
N PRO A 148 0.07 9.28 -4.34
CA PRO A 148 -0.58 9.09 -5.66
C PRO A 148 0.40 9.26 -6.85
N PRO A 149 0.13 8.62 -8.00
CA PRO A 149 0.97 8.77 -9.18
C PRO A 149 0.70 10.11 -9.85
N MET A 150 1.75 10.67 -10.48
CA MET A 150 1.59 11.78 -11.41
C MET A 150 1.42 11.15 -12.80
N CYS A 151 0.24 11.29 -13.40
CA CYS A 151 -0.15 10.64 -14.64
C CYS A 151 -0.43 11.63 -15.75
N ARG A 152 -0.19 11.22 -17.00
CA ARG A 152 -0.66 11.90 -18.22
C ARG A 152 -1.32 10.88 -19.13
N CYS A 153 -2.49 11.20 -19.69
CA CYS A 153 -3.10 10.36 -20.73
C CYS A 153 -2.54 10.71 -22.11
N VAL A 154 -2.18 9.70 -22.89
CA VAL A 154 -1.67 9.88 -24.26
C VAL A 154 -2.61 9.33 -25.33
N ASP A 155 -3.89 9.18 -24.97
CA ASP A 155 -4.92 8.81 -25.92
C ASP A 155 -5.12 9.91 -26.97
N GLU A 156 -5.31 9.47 -28.21
CA GLU A 156 -5.72 10.34 -29.31
C GLU A 156 -7.24 10.40 -29.38
N VAL A 157 -7.80 11.55 -29.02
CA VAL A 157 -9.25 11.77 -28.98
C VAL A 157 -9.71 12.68 -30.10
N GLU A 158 -10.98 12.64 -30.46
CA GLU A 158 -11.57 13.63 -31.38
C GLU A 158 -11.56 15.03 -30.76
N GLN A 159 -11.90 15.12 -29.47
CA GLN A 159 -11.92 16.36 -28.69
C GLN A 159 -11.45 16.06 -27.27
N CYS A 160 -10.65 16.96 -26.69
CA CYS A 160 -10.28 16.85 -25.28
C CYS A 160 -11.50 17.09 -24.38
N ALA A 161 -11.48 16.51 -23.18
CA ALA A 161 -12.46 16.83 -22.15
C ALA A 161 -12.37 18.32 -21.77
N ALA A 162 -13.49 18.90 -21.32
CA ALA A 162 -13.55 20.30 -20.90
C ALA A 162 -12.61 20.63 -19.73
N THR A 163 -12.25 19.61 -18.95
CA THR A 163 -11.34 19.69 -17.80
C THR A 163 -9.86 19.71 -18.21
N CYS A 164 -9.54 19.40 -19.47
CA CYS A 164 -8.18 19.49 -20.01
C CYS A 164 -7.82 20.94 -20.32
N LYS A 165 -6.82 21.48 -19.61
CA LYS A 165 -6.30 22.85 -19.77
C LYS A 165 -5.41 22.98 -21.00
N SER A 166 -4.63 21.95 -21.34
CA SER A 166 -3.68 21.95 -22.46
C SER A 166 -4.00 20.89 -23.51
N CYS A 167 -4.99 21.19 -24.36
CA CYS A 167 -5.35 20.35 -25.50
C CYS A 167 -4.50 20.69 -26.73
N GLY A 168 -3.69 19.74 -27.20
CA GLY A 168 -2.85 19.89 -28.39
C GLY A 168 -3.30 18.97 -29.53
N VAL A 169 -2.96 19.31 -30.77
CA VAL A 169 -3.19 18.43 -31.93
C VAL A 169 -2.15 17.29 -31.92
N SER A 170 -2.56 16.07 -32.27
CA SER A 170 -1.62 14.95 -32.41
C SER A 170 -0.64 15.21 -33.54
N ILE A 171 0.63 14.89 -33.30
CA ILE A 171 1.71 14.95 -34.30
C ILE A 171 1.50 13.89 -35.38
N LEU A 172 0.90 12.75 -35.02
CA LEU A 172 0.68 11.62 -35.94
C LEU A 172 -0.59 11.81 -36.76
N ASN A 173 -1.61 12.47 -36.20
CA ASN A 173 -2.88 12.69 -36.86
C ASN A 173 -3.43 14.10 -36.58
N PRO A 174 -3.45 15.00 -37.57
CA PRO A 174 -3.90 16.38 -37.38
C PRO A 174 -5.39 16.52 -37.06
N PHE A 175 -6.19 15.46 -37.20
CA PHE A 175 -7.61 15.44 -36.83
C PHE A 175 -7.86 14.92 -35.40
N ARG A 176 -6.81 14.49 -34.70
CA ARG A 176 -6.89 14.01 -33.32
C ARG A 176 -6.22 15.01 -32.38
N HIS A 177 -6.64 14.97 -31.14
CA HIS A 177 -6.11 15.79 -30.06
C HIS A 177 -5.55 14.90 -28.95
N VAL A 178 -4.60 15.44 -28.19
CA VAL A 178 -4.01 14.80 -27.02
C VAL A 178 -4.02 15.81 -25.88
N CYS A 179 -4.51 15.38 -24.72
CA CYS A 179 -4.45 16.20 -23.52
C CYS A 179 -3.04 16.13 -22.91
N ASN A 180 -2.40 17.28 -22.73
CA ASN A 180 -1.01 17.36 -22.23
C ASN A 180 -0.92 17.59 -20.72
N ASP A 181 -2.05 17.66 -20.02
CA ASP A 181 -2.11 17.90 -18.59
C ASP A 181 -1.53 16.73 -17.79
N TRP A 182 -0.84 17.07 -16.71
CA TRP A 182 -0.44 16.11 -15.70
C TRP A 182 -1.43 16.15 -14.55
N TYR A 183 -1.83 14.97 -14.08
CA TYR A 183 -2.79 14.79 -13.01
C TYR A 183 -2.14 14.04 -11.84
N ASN A 184 -2.27 14.60 -10.63
CA ASN A 184 -1.80 13.95 -9.42
C ASN A 184 -2.88 12.99 -8.88
N GLY A 185 -2.92 11.78 -9.42
CA GLY A 185 -3.87 10.74 -9.05
C GLY A 185 -3.90 9.60 -10.05
N PHE A 186 -4.67 8.56 -9.73
CA PHE A 186 -4.80 7.39 -10.60
C PHE A 186 -5.52 7.75 -11.92
N PRO A 187 -5.09 7.18 -13.06
CA PRO A 187 -5.61 7.55 -14.37
C PRO A 187 -7.11 7.23 -14.50
N GLY A 188 -7.62 6.23 -13.76
CA GLY A 188 -9.02 5.82 -13.77
C GLY A 188 -9.26 4.60 -14.67
N ARG A 189 -10.51 4.48 -15.16
CA ARG A 189 -10.96 3.38 -16.01
C ARG A 189 -10.38 3.44 -17.43
N LYS A 190 -10.34 2.28 -18.10
CA LYS A 190 -10.04 2.17 -19.54
C LYS A 190 -11.25 2.61 -20.37
N CYS A 191 -11.02 3.19 -21.53
CA CYS A 191 -12.09 3.63 -22.43
C CYS A 191 -12.69 2.44 -23.19
N THR A 192 -11.85 1.48 -23.57
CA THR A 192 -12.28 0.24 -24.25
C THR A 192 -13.28 -0.59 -23.44
N GLU A 193 -13.25 -0.52 -22.12
CA GLU A 193 -14.24 -1.18 -21.24
C GLU A 193 -15.57 -0.40 -21.15
N ALA A 194 -15.52 0.94 -21.29
CA ALA A 194 -16.71 1.80 -21.25
C ALA A 194 -17.56 1.69 -22.54
N ALA A 195 -16.96 1.36 -23.68
CA ALA A 195 -17.66 1.17 -24.96
C ALA A 195 -18.68 0.01 -24.92
N HIS A 196 -18.50 -0.97 -24.03
CA HIS A 196 -19.44 -2.08 -23.85
C HIS A 196 -20.63 -1.75 -22.93
N ALA A 197 -20.59 -0.64 -22.18
CA ALA A 197 -21.62 -0.28 -21.21
C ALA A 197 -22.60 0.80 -21.72
N GLY A 198 -22.31 1.46 -22.86
CA GLY A 198 -23.06 2.63 -23.34
C GLY A 198 -23.98 2.40 -24.55
N GLY A 199 -24.16 1.17 -25.01
CA GLY A 199 -24.88 0.85 -26.25
C GLY A 199 -26.26 0.24 -26.01
N ASN A 200 -27.19 0.97 -25.40
CA ASN A 200 -28.63 0.73 -25.48
C ASN A 200 -29.36 2.08 -25.40
N ASN A 201 -29.70 2.63 -26.56
CA ASN A 201 -30.92 3.41 -26.83
C ASN A 201 -31.03 3.65 -28.34
#